data_AF-A0A5N9G5K3-F1
#
_entry.id   AF-A0A5N9G5K3-F1
#
_cell.length_a   1.000
_cell.length_b   1.000
_cell.length_c   1.000
_cell.angle_alpha   90.00
_cell.angle_beta   90.00
_cell.angle_gamma   90.00
#
_symmetry.space_group_name_H-M   'P 1'
#
loop_
_entity.id
_entity.type
_entity.pdbx_description
1 polymer ?
#
loop_
_entity_poly.entity_id
_entity_poly.type
_entity_poly.pdbx_seq_one_letter_code
_entity_poly.pdbx_strand_id
1 'polypeptide(L)'
;MTQQDQKRIGNVGLLDLRNATAESLAPIAGVNNVGFMVTSRETASLVAKMSTGNVGALAIAPADATLINGPVTFSAGYLGNGDKPLSLIVNGRLVVEADVSAQDIEEGVQTLVINGDVICPKPLESAILLKIAWNNGQVLTYNEGDILAPNRFVLDRPYLESLDDGSSLVVARGFSAPDVLPNDLLKRKIRSIAVGRSAQFHAENADLLRSRIVNLTGRLRLRVIPEGFQLVDMPLDIDDAMLRSLEAAKLQVEGRVVIERGVDPALLDSGISALAVRDLLICPVELRDVIAAKCDLLSTRAVFYQGELWFVESEMELVPSRFEFLDGAATLIVTGDLVVSPDVEPKTLADRLDRVHNLGDIYCSQAQMGAIQARLGISEGDFLDSRPDASAIASGNFGYLAL
;
A
#
# COMPACT_ATOMS: atom_id res chain seq x y z
N MET A 1 -3.85 37.04 -21.21
CA MET A 1 -4.48 36.30 -20.09
C MET A 1 -3.50 36.33 -18.93
N THR A 2 -3.92 36.89 -17.80
CA THR A 2 -3.17 36.88 -16.54
C THR A 2 -3.00 35.43 -16.07
N GLN A 3 -1.89 35.14 -15.40
CA GLN A 3 -1.45 33.80 -14.95
C GLN A 3 -2.39 33.09 -13.93
N GLN A 4 -3.59 33.62 -13.68
CA GLN A 4 -4.45 33.26 -12.55
C GLN A 4 -5.61 32.30 -12.84
N ASP A 5 -5.85 31.89 -14.10
CA ASP A 5 -6.93 30.94 -14.46
C ASP A 5 -6.44 29.61 -15.09
N GLN A 6 -5.18 29.22 -14.85
CA GLN A 6 -4.70 27.94 -15.39
C GLN A 6 -5.13 26.78 -14.49
N LYS A 7 -5.88 25.84 -15.07
CA LYS A 7 -6.38 24.64 -14.38
C LYS A 7 -5.22 23.70 -14.05
N ARG A 8 -5.31 23.02 -12.91
CA ARG A 8 -4.42 21.90 -12.55
C ARG A 8 -5.21 20.61 -12.53
N ILE A 9 -4.63 19.55 -13.09
CA ILE A 9 -5.19 18.19 -13.02
C ILE A 9 -4.50 17.46 -11.88
N GLY A 10 -5.28 17.02 -10.90
CA GLY A 10 -4.80 16.33 -9.70
C GLY A 10 -5.49 14.97 -9.52
N ASN A 11 -4.84 14.06 -8.78
CA ASN A 11 -5.45 12.87 -8.20
C ASN A 11 -6.18 11.97 -9.22
N VAL A 12 -5.48 11.63 -10.31
CA VAL A 12 -6.02 10.82 -11.40
C VAL A 12 -5.38 9.44 -11.40
N GLY A 13 -6.18 8.36 -11.41
CA GLY A 13 -5.69 7.00 -11.53
C GLY A 13 -4.99 6.74 -12.87
N LEU A 14 -5.68 7.05 -13.98
CA LEU A 14 -5.14 6.99 -15.34
C LEU A 14 -5.45 8.27 -16.13
N LEU A 15 -4.41 8.93 -16.64
CA LEU A 15 -4.52 10.11 -17.50
C LEU A 15 -4.09 9.75 -18.94
N ASP A 16 -5.03 9.76 -19.88
CA ASP A 16 -4.79 9.47 -21.29
C ASP A 16 -4.72 10.77 -22.11
N LEU A 17 -3.52 11.09 -22.57
CA LEU A 17 -3.20 12.29 -23.34
C LEU A 17 -2.85 11.95 -24.80
N ARG A 18 -3.07 10.71 -25.25
CA ARG A 18 -2.61 10.26 -26.58
C ARG A 18 -3.19 11.05 -27.74
N ASN A 19 -4.41 11.58 -27.57
CA ASN A 19 -5.14 12.34 -28.58
C ASN A 19 -5.28 13.83 -28.21
N ALA A 20 -4.61 14.28 -27.14
CA ALA A 20 -4.69 15.65 -26.67
C ALA A 20 -4.10 16.62 -27.70
N THR A 21 -4.77 17.75 -27.92
CA THR A 21 -4.28 18.82 -28.79
C THR A 21 -3.64 19.96 -28.00
N ALA A 22 -2.90 20.83 -28.66
CA ALA A 22 -2.33 22.02 -28.02
C ALA A 22 -3.41 22.91 -27.39
N GLU A 23 -4.59 23.00 -28.02
CA GLU A 23 -5.75 23.74 -27.52
C GLU A 23 -6.33 23.11 -26.26
N SER A 24 -6.44 21.77 -26.22
CA SER A 24 -6.93 21.04 -25.04
C SER A 24 -6.00 21.17 -23.83
N LEU A 25 -4.69 21.28 -24.08
CA LEU A 25 -3.66 21.39 -23.04
C LEU A 25 -3.34 22.84 -22.64
N ALA A 26 -3.62 23.82 -23.50
CA ALA A 26 -3.38 25.25 -23.24
C ALA A 26 -3.95 25.78 -21.89
N PRO A 27 -5.15 25.38 -21.43
CA PRO A 27 -5.65 25.85 -20.15
C PRO A 27 -5.05 25.11 -18.94
N ILE A 28 -4.23 24.07 -19.13
CA ILE A 28 -3.73 23.23 -18.05
C ILE A 28 -2.30 23.66 -17.69
N ALA A 29 -2.14 24.28 -16.51
CA ALA A 29 -0.83 24.69 -15.97
C ALA A 29 0.06 23.48 -15.65
N GLY A 30 -0.54 22.38 -15.22
CA GLY A 30 0.19 21.21 -14.80
C GLY A 30 -0.66 20.04 -14.36
N VAL A 31 0.00 18.90 -14.22
CA VAL A 31 -0.53 17.63 -13.75
C VAL A 31 0.20 17.24 -12.46
N ASN A 32 -0.53 16.77 -11.45
CA ASN A 32 0.05 16.30 -10.19
C ASN A 32 -0.72 15.07 -9.69
N ASN A 33 -0.07 14.19 -8.94
CA ASN A 33 -0.66 12.98 -8.37
C ASN A 33 -1.41 12.13 -9.42
N VAL A 34 -0.72 11.72 -10.47
CA VAL A 34 -1.26 10.84 -11.51
C VAL A 34 -0.67 9.44 -11.36
N GLY A 35 -1.51 8.40 -11.25
CA GLY A 35 -1.06 7.01 -11.12
C GLY A 35 -0.35 6.52 -12.39
N PHE A 36 -1.01 6.62 -13.53
CA PHE A 36 -0.48 6.23 -14.83
C PHE A 36 -0.84 7.25 -15.91
N MET A 37 0.17 7.84 -16.54
CA MET A 37 0.00 8.78 -17.64
C MET A 37 0.40 8.11 -18.96
N VAL A 38 -0.45 8.25 -19.98
CA VAL A 38 -0.23 7.68 -21.30
C VAL A 38 -0.20 8.79 -22.33
N THR A 39 0.82 8.79 -23.17
CA THR A 39 0.97 9.73 -24.28
C THR A 39 1.20 9.00 -25.59
N SER A 40 1.08 9.71 -26.70
CA SER A 40 1.49 9.28 -28.03
C SER A 40 2.80 9.97 -28.39
N ARG A 41 3.45 9.54 -29.49
CA ARG A 41 4.68 10.21 -29.96
C ARG A 41 4.40 11.67 -30.34
N GLU A 42 3.22 11.93 -30.88
CA GLU A 42 2.74 13.22 -31.33
C GLU A 42 2.51 14.17 -30.15
N THR A 43 1.94 13.65 -29.05
CA THR A 43 1.56 14.43 -27.86
C THR A 43 2.67 14.55 -26.83
N ALA A 44 3.69 13.69 -26.85
CA ALA A 44 4.81 13.72 -25.91
C ALA A 44 5.50 15.10 -25.82
N SER A 45 5.66 15.79 -26.96
CA SER A 45 6.27 17.13 -27.00
C SER A 45 5.40 18.23 -26.39
N LEU A 46 4.08 18.03 -26.36
CA LEU A 46 3.13 18.95 -25.72
C LEU A 46 3.17 18.74 -24.20
N VAL A 47 3.17 17.47 -23.76
CA VAL A 47 3.23 17.11 -22.33
C VAL A 47 4.54 17.55 -21.69
N ALA A 48 5.66 17.50 -22.42
CA ALA A 48 6.96 17.97 -21.93
C ALA A 48 6.99 19.47 -21.57
N LYS A 49 6.03 20.27 -22.04
CA LYS A 49 5.91 21.71 -21.73
C LYS A 49 5.04 21.99 -20.51
N MET A 50 4.35 20.98 -19.98
CA MET A 50 3.48 21.10 -18.82
C MET A 50 4.28 20.90 -17.54
N SER A 51 3.89 21.56 -16.44
CA SER A 51 4.46 21.25 -15.14
C SER A 51 3.95 19.88 -14.68
N THR A 52 4.83 18.89 -14.59
CA THR A 52 4.51 17.55 -14.09
C THR A 52 5.02 17.39 -12.66
N GLY A 53 4.12 17.11 -11.72
CA GLY A 53 4.44 16.73 -10.35
C GLY A 53 4.59 15.22 -10.20
N ASN A 54 3.96 14.67 -9.15
CA ASN A 54 4.01 13.24 -8.83
C ASN A 54 3.26 12.40 -9.88
N VAL A 55 4.01 11.69 -10.74
CA VAL A 55 3.48 10.76 -11.74
C VAL A 55 4.07 9.37 -11.47
N GLY A 56 3.21 8.38 -11.18
CA GLY A 56 3.64 7.04 -10.82
C GLY A 56 4.29 6.29 -11.99
N ALA A 57 3.74 6.43 -13.18
CA ALA A 57 4.32 5.89 -14.41
C ALA A 57 3.91 6.68 -15.65
N LEU A 58 4.81 6.73 -16.65
CA LEU A 58 4.59 7.35 -17.95
C LEU A 58 4.90 6.35 -19.05
N ALA A 59 3.96 6.13 -19.97
CA ALA A 59 4.15 5.29 -21.15
C ALA A 59 3.81 6.03 -22.44
N ILE A 60 4.52 5.68 -23.51
CA ILE A 60 4.19 6.09 -24.87
C ILE A 60 3.50 4.91 -25.56
N ALA A 61 2.33 5.14 -26.13
CA ALA A 61 1.53 4.13 -26.82
C ALA A 61 0.94 4.68 -28.13
N PRO A 62 0.56 3.81 -29.08
CA PRO A 62 -0.15 4.22 -30.29
C PRO A 62 -1.46 4.98 -29.95
N ALA A 63 -1.76 6.01 -30.72
CA ALA A 63 -2.93 6.86 -30.51
C ALA A 63 -4.26 6.11 -30.67
N ASP A 64 -4.25 5.08 -31.52
CA ASP A 64 -5.36 4.17 -31.83
C ASP A 64 -5.40 2.92 -30.95
N ALA A 65 -4.44 2.72 -30.03
CA ALA A 65 -4.44 1.56 -29.15
C ALA A 65 -5.71 1.54 -28.26
N THR A 66 -6.31 0.37 -28.08
CA THR A 66 -7.47 0.22 -27.19
C THR A 66 -7.01 0.21 -25.74
N LEU A 67 -7.59 1.09 -24.93
CA LEU A 67 -7.31 1.16 -23.49
C LEU A 67 -8.29 0.25 -22.73
N ILE A 68 -7.73 -0.61 -21.88
CA ILE A 68 -8.46 -1.47 -20.96
C ILE A 68 -8.02 -1.13 -19.53
N ASN A 69 -8.94 -0.60 -18.73
CA ASN A 69 -8.72 -0.32 -17.32
C ASN A 69 -9.36 -1.43 -16.47
N GLY A 70 -8.56 -2.38 -16.01
CA GLY A 70 -9.01 -3.59 -15.32
C GLY A 70 -8.32 -4.86 -15.80
N PRO A 71 -8.76 -6.03 -15.32
CA PRO A 71 -8.24 -7.32 -15.78
C PRO A 71 -8.75 -7.65 -17.19
N VAL A 72 -7.88 -8.26 -18.00
CA VAL A 72 -8.20 -8.81 -19.33
C VAL A 72 -7.64 -10.23 -19.44
N THR A 73 -8.37 -11.09 -20.14
CA THR A 73 -7.98 -12.47 -20.37
C THR A 73 -7.90 -12.73 -21.88
N PHE A 74 -6.74 -13.14 -22.36
CA PHE A 74 -6.56 -13.64 -23.71
C PHE A 74 -6.81 -15.14 -23.72
N SER A 75 -7.94 -15.53 -24.30
CA SER A 75 -8.21 -16.90 -24.73
C SER A 75 -8.07 -17.00 -26.25
N ALA A 76 -8.04 -18.22 -26.78
CA ALA A 76 -8.05 -18.43 -28.23
C ALA A 76 -9.27 -17.77 -28.89
N GLY A 77 -10.42 -17.78 -28.19
CA GLY A 77 -11.64 -17.11 -28.66
C GLY A 77 -11.54 -15.58 -28.65
N TYR A 78 -10.89 -14.99 -27.65
CA TYR A 78 -10.67 -13.54 -27.57
C TYR A 78 -9.75 -13.07 -28.69
N LEU A 79 -8.60 -13.74 -28.84
CA LEU A 79 -7.64 -13.44 -29.90
C LEU A 79 -8.13 -13.89 -31.28
N GLY A 80 -9.16 -14.72 -31.37
CA GLY A 80 -9.77 -15.24 -32.58
C GLY A 80 -10.70 -14.26 -33.30
N ASN A 81 -11.36 -13.37 -32.55
CA ASN A 81 -12.46 -12.52 -33.05
C ASN A 81 -12.08 -11.03 -33.05
N GLY A 82 -12.19 -10.35 -34.21
CA GLY A 82 -12.05 -8.89 -34.31
C GLY A 82 -11.06 -8.41 -35.38
N ASP A 83 -10.91 -7.09 -35.48
CA ASP A 83 -9.93 -6.42 -36.33
C ASP A 83 -8.53 -6.56 -35.71
N LYS A 84 -7.75 -7.50 -36.24
CA LYS A 84 -6.38 -7.82 -35.79
C LYS A 84 -5.33 -7.16 -36.71
N PRO A 85 -4.10 -6.91 -36.21
CA PRO A 85 -3.61 -7.19 -34.86
C PRO A 85 -3.95 -6.08 -33.85
N LEU A 86 -4.24 -6.45 -32.59
CA LEU A 86 -4.65 -5.53 -31.53
C LEU A 86 -3.46 -4.76 -30.96
N SER A 87 -3.55 -3.43 -30.89
CA SER A 87 -2.68 -2.60 -30.05
C SER A 87 -3.43 -2.27 -28.76
N LEU A 88 -2.90 -2.70 -27.60
CA LEU A 88 -3.60 -2.62 -26.32
C LEU A 88 -2.78 -1.90 -25.25
N ILE A 89 -3.48 -1.12 -24.44
CA ILE A 89 -2.98 -0.55 -23.20
C ILE A 89 -3.77 -1.18 -22.06
N VAL A 90 -3.10 -1.94 -21.21
CA VAL A 90 -3.75 -2.63 -20.09
C VAL A 90 -3.29 -1.99 -18.78
N ASN A 91 -4.19 -1.25 -18.14
CA ASN A 91 -4.00 -0.78 -16.77
C ASN A 91 -4.66 -1.77 -15.82
N GLY A 92 -3.94 -2.83 -15.45
CA GLY A 92 -4.51 -3.93 -14.69
C GLY A 92 -3.74 -5.23 -14.91
N ARG A 93 -4.46 -6.36 -14.95
CA ARG A 93 -3.85 -7.68 -15.10
C ARG A 93 -4.16 -8.23 -16.49
N LEU A 94 -3.16 -8.71 -17.21
CA LEU A 94 -3.33 -9.51 -18.41
C LEU A 94 -3.10 -10.98 -18.05
N VAL A 95 -4.09 -11.84 -18.26
CA VAL A 95 -3.96 -13.30 -18.15
C VAL A 95 -4.03 -13.88 -19.55
N VAL A 96 -3.08 -14.72 -19.92
CA VAL A 96 -3.11 -15.51 -21.15
C VAL A 96 -3.49 -16.93 -20.75
N GLU A 97 -4.52 -17.48 -21.36
CA GLU A 97 -4.99 -18.85 -21.08
C GLU A 97 -4.11 -19.89 -21.79
N ALA A 98 -4.18 -21.12 -21.31
CA ALA A 98 -3.39 -22.23 -21.86
C ALA A 98 -3.87 -22.69 -23.25
N ASP A 99 -5.05 -22.28 -23.67
CA ASP A 99 -5.61 -22.58 -25.00
C ASP A 99 -5.03 -21.69 -26.12
N VAL A 100 -4.31 -20.62 -25.76
CA VAL A 100 -3.67 -19.70 -26.71
C VAL A 100 -2.38 -20.31 -27.27
N SER A 101 -2.19 -20.23 -28.58
CA SER A 101 -0.93 -20.59 -29.22
C SER A 101 0.00 -19.37 -29.40
N ALA A 102 1.29 -19.61 -29.62
CA ALA A 102 2.22 -18.54 -29.96
C ALA A 102 1.81 -17.79 -31.25
N GLN A 103 1.24 -18.51 -32.22
CA GLN A 103 0.74 -17.94 -33.46
C GLN A 103 -0.44 -16.98 -33.23
N ASP A 104 -1.36 -17.33 -32.32
CA ASP A 104 -2.49 -16.46 -31.96
C ASP A 104 -2.00 -15.12 -31.38
N ILE A 105 -0.91 -15.13 -30.60
CA ILE A 105 -0.29 -13.92 -30.08
C ILE A 105 0.42 -13.14 -31.20
N GLU A 106 1.15 -13.83 -32.06
CA GLU A 106 1.89 -13.21 -33.16
C GLU A 106 0.97 -12.48 -34.14
N GLU A 107 -0.15 -13.09 -34.52
CA GLU A 107 -1.14 -12.57 -35.46
C GLU A 107 -2.19 -11.67 -34.79
N GLY A 108 -2.56 -11.98 -33.55
CA GLY A 108 -3.65 -11.29 -32.85
C GLY A 108 -3.22 -10.05 -32.07
N VAL A 109 -1.94 -9.94 -31.70
CA VAL A 109 -1.43 -8.84 -30.89
C VAL A 109 -0.32 -8.09 -31.62
N GLN A 110 -0.51 -6.80 -31.81
CA GLN A 110 0.49 -5.92 -32.40
C GLN A 110 1.46 -5.41 -31.34
N THR A 111 0.90 -4.77 -30.30
CA THR A 111 1.66 -4.09 -29.25
C THR A 111 0.90 -4.15 -27.93
N LEU A 112 1.63 -4.34 -26.83
CA LEU A 112 1.13 -4.28 -25.46
C LEU A 112 1.86 -3.19 -24.68
N VAL A 113 1.09 -2.33 -24.03
CA VAL A 113 1.57 -1.39 -23.01
C VAL A 113 0.89 -1.78 -21.71
N ILE A 114 1.64 -2.34 -20.77
CA ILE A 114 1.09 -2.93 -19.55
C ILE A 114 1.47 -2.08 -18.34
N ASN A 115 0.47 -1.57 -17.63
CA ASN A 115 0.62 -1.05 -16.27
C ASN A 115 -0.01 -2.03 -15.28
N GLY A 116 0.74 -3.06 -14.90
CA GLY A 116 0.32 -4.12 -13.99
C GLY A 116 0.93 -5.47 -14.36
N ASP A 117 0.27 -6.57 -13.99
CA ASP A 117 0.88 -7.90 -14.00
C ASP A 117 0.42 -8.71 -15.24
N VAL A 118 1.34 -9.38 -15.91
CA VAL A 118 1.09 -10.33 -17.01
C VAL A 118 1.28 -11.75 -16.48
N ILE A 119 0.31 -12.62 -16.69
CA ILE A 119 0.36 -14.02 -16.30
C ILE A 119 0.13 -14.87 -17.55
N CYS A 120 1.11 -15.68 -17.96
CA CYS A 120 1.00 -16.48 -19.19
C CYS A 120 1.57 -17.89 -19.03
N PRO A 121 1.16 -18.85 -19.89
CA PRO A 121 1.79 -20.15 -19.94
C PRO A 121 3.29 -19.99 -20.26
N LYS A 122 4.13 -20.78 -19.58
CA LYS A 122 5.59 -20.74 -19.77
C LYS A 122 6.03 -20.86 -21.24
N PRO A 123 5.42 -21.71 -22.09
CA PRO A 123 5.78 -21.77 -23.51
C PRO A 123 5.50 -20.48 -24.30
N LEU A 124 4.57 -19.62 -23.83
CA LEU A 124 4.16 -18.39 -24.50
C LEU A 124 4.91 -17.15 -24.00
N GLU A 125 5.77 -17.29 -22.99
CA GLU A 125 6.50 -16.18 -22.37
C GLU A 125 7.23 -15.33 -23.41
N SER A 126 8.01 -15.96 -24.30
CA SER A 126 8.77 -15.24 -25.33
C SER A 126 7.87 -14.53 -26.33
N ALA A 127 6.78 -15.17 -26.78
CA ALA A 127 5.83 -14.57 -27.72
C ALA A 127 5.18 -13.32 -27.11
N ILE A 128 4.76 -13.39 -25.84
CA ILE A 128 4.18 -12.25 -25.12
C ILE A 128 5.20 -11.14 -24.89
N LEU A 129 6.41 -11.47 -24.41
CA LEU A 129 7.45 -10.48 -24.13
C LEU A 129 7.84 -9.67 -25.38
N LEU A 130 7.85 -10.30 -26.56
CA LEU A 130 8.14 -9.62 -27.82
C LEU A 130 7.07 -8.60 -28.23
N LYS A 131 5.83 -8.75 -27.75
CA LYS A 131 4.73 -7.80 -28.01
C LYS A 131 4.67 -6.67 -26.99
N ILE A 132 5.33 -6.80 -25.84
CA ILE A 132 5.35 -5.77 -24.81
C ILE A 132 6.32 -4.66 -25.20
N ALA A 133 5.78 -3.50 -25.60
CA ALA A 133 6.57 -2.30 -25.87
C ALA A 133 6.97 -1.56 -24.58
N TRP A 134 6.12 -1.67 -23.55
CA TRP A 134 6.37 -1.08 -22.23
C TRP A 134 5.63 -1.86 -21.15
N ASN A 135 6.28 -2.05 -20.00
CA ASN A 135 5.72 -2.79 -18.87
C ASN A 135 6.11 -2.14 -17.54
N ASN A 136 5.11 -1.78 -16.75
CA ASN A 136 5.24 -1.43 -15.34
C ASN A 136 4.51 -2.45 -14.47
N GLY A 137 5.13 -3.62 -14.33
CA GLY A 137 4.71 -4.67 -13.42
C GLY A 137 5.47 -5.97 -13.68
N GLN A 138 4.90 -7.10 -13.29
CA GLN A 138 5.60 -8.39 -13.36
C GLN A 138 5.07 -9.25 -14.50
N VAL A 139 5.95 -9.97 -15.18
CA VAL A 139 5.58 -11.07 -16.08
C VAL A 139 5.80 -12.37 -15.31
N LEU A 140 4.75 -13.15 -15.16
CA LEU A 140 4.72 -14.37 -14.38
C LEU A 140 4.31 -15.51 -15.31
N THR A 141 5.02 -16.63 -15.19
CA THR A 141 4.70 -17.81 -15.99
C THR A 141 4.07 -18.91 -15.14
N TYR A 142 3.20 -19.69 -15.76
CA TYR A 142 2.60 -20.88 -15.17
C TYR A 142 2.71 -22.08 -16.12
N ASN A 143 2.67 -23.28 -15.57
CA ASN A 143 2.60 -24.51 -16.34
C ASN A 143 1.16 -25.01 -16.42
N GLU A 144 0.86 -25.85 -17.41
CA GLU A 144 -0.44 -26.50 -17.49
C GLU A 144 -0.75 -27.28 -16.19
N GLY A 145 -1.96 -27.08 -15.68
CA GLY A 145 -2.41 -27.64 -14.39
C GLY A 145 -2.02 -26.83 -13.15
N ASP A 146 -1.21 -25.77 -13.28
CA ASP A 146 -0.99 -24.85 -12.16
C ASP A 146 -2.27 -24.02 -11.88
N ILE A 147 -2.61 -23.85 -10.60
CA ILE A 147 -3.78 -23.08 -10.18
C ILE A 147 -3.40 -21.60 -10.08
N LEU A 148 -4.08 -20.76 -10.87
CA LEU A 148 -3.92 -19.31 -10.81
C LEU A 148 -4.74 -18.75 -9.65
N ALA A 149 -4.05 -18.32 -8.59
CA ALA A 149 -4.68 -17.75 -7.42
C ALA A 149 -4.97 -16.24 -7.58
N PRO A 150 -5.86 -15.66 -6.74
CA PRO A 150 -6.03 -14.22 -6.65
C PRO A 150 -4.71 -13.47 -6.35
N ASN A 151 -4.68 -12.16 -6.60
CA ASN A 151 -3.47 -11.34 -6.40
C ASN A 151 -2.92 -11.46 -4.97
N ARG A 152 -3.82 -11.39 -3.99
CA ARG A 152 -3.56 -11.70 -2.59
C ARG A 152 -4.32 -12.98 -2.27
N PHE A 153 -3.59 -14.01 -1.89
CA PHE A 153 -4.12 -15.33 -1.62
C PHE A 153 -3.79 -15.74 -0.19
N VAL A 154 -4.83 -16.15 0.54
CA VAL A 154 -4.72 -16.66 1.90
C VAL A 154 -4.91 -18.17 1.85
N LEU A 155 -3.89 -18.91 2.28
CA LEU A 155 -3.94 -20.34 2.45
C LEU A 155 -4.34 -20.66 3.89
N ASP A 156 -5.61 -20.98 4.07
CA ASP A 156 -6.12 -21.53 5.31
C ASP A 156 -6.21 -23.07 5.25
N ARG A 157 -6.57 -23.69 6.36
CA ARG A 157 -6.73 -25.14 6.43
C ARG A 157 -7.85 -25.66 5.51
N PRO A 158 -9.07 -25.10 5.51
CA PRO A 158 -10.13 -25.56 4.63
C PRO A 158 -9.74 -25.56 3.15
N TYR A 159 -9.10 -24.49 2.67
CA TYR A 159 -8.62 -24.41 1.30
C TYR A 159 -7.55 -25.47 1.04
N LEU A 160 -6.55 -25.60 1.92
CA LEU A 160 -5.50 -26.61 1.79
C LEU A 160 -6.07 -28.04 1.72
N GLU A 161 -7.10 -28.35 2.50
CA GLU A 161 -7.77 -29.66 2.49
C GLU A 161 -8.51 -29.92 1.17
N SER A 162 -9.11 -28.88 0.57
CA SER A 162 -9.85 -28.96 -0.68
C SER A 162 -8.99 -29.12 -1.95
N LEU A 163 -7.69 -28.82 -1.85
CA LEU A 163 -6.78 -28.97 -2.98
C LEU A 163 -6.57 -30.44 -3.35
N ASP A 164 -6.28 -30.70 -4.62
CA ASP A 164 -5.75 -32.00 -5.03
C ASP A 164 -4.33 -32.21 -4.51
N ASP A 165 -3.92 -33.46 -4.35
CA ASP A 165 -2.57 -33.80 -3.92
C ASP A 165 -1.54 -33.36 -4.98
N GLY A 166 -0.45 -32.72 -4.54
CA GLY A 166 0.59 -32.22 -5.44
C GLY A 166 0.20 -30.99 -6.27
N SER A 167 -0.79 -30.20 -5.83
CA SER A 167 -1.19 -28.95 -6.47
C SER A 167 -0.05 -27.93 -6.54
N SER A 168 0.02 -27.20 -7.65
CA SER A 168 0.90 -26.03 -7.80
C SER A 168 0.06 -24.76 -7.80
N LEU A 169 0.51 -23.72 -7.10
CA LEU A 169 -0.17 -22.42 -7.05
C LEU A 169 0.70 -21.34 -7.70
N VAL A 170 0.07 -20.38 -8.38
CA VAL A 170 0.72 -19.15 -8.87
C VAL A 170 0.00 -17.95 -8.28
N VAL A 171 0.74 -17.16 -7.49
CA VAL A 171 0.24 -16.01 -6.73
C VAL A 171 1.00 -14.76 -7.14
N ALA A 172 0.34 -13.84 -7.83
CA ALA A 172 1.02 -12.71 -8.45
C ALA A 172 1.60 -11.70 -7.44
N ARG A 173 0.91 -11.42 -6.33
CA ARG A 173 1.37 -10.39 -5.37
C ARG A 173 1.70 -10.97 -4.01
N GLY A 174 0.70 -11.41 -3.27
CA GLY A 174 0.84 -11.75 -1.86
C GLY A 174 0.33 -13.14 -1.55
N PHE A 175 1.18 -13.99 -1.00
CA PHE A 175 0.80 -15.25 -0.37
C PHE A 175 0.80 -15.08 1.15
N SER A 176 -0.25 -15.53 1.83
CA SER A 176 -0.30 -15.54 3.29
C SER A 176 -0.82 -16.88 3.80
N ALA A 177 -0.16 -17.45 4.81
CA ALA A 177 -0.68 -18.55 5.63
C ALA A 177 -0.71 -18.04 7.09
N PRO A 178 -1.83 -17.40 7.51
CA PRO A 178 -1.91 -16.69 8.79
C PRO A 178 -2.02 -17.64 9.98
N ASP A 179 -2.34 -18.91 9.76
CA ASP A 179 -2.39 -19.97 10.78
C ASP A 179 -1.25 -20.97 10.60
N VAL A 180 -0.91 -21.69 11.67
CA VAL A 180 -0.02 -22.85 11.58
C VAL A 180 -0.75 -24.00 10.88
N LEU A 181 -0.28 -24.33 9.67
CA LEU A 181 -0.85 -25.41 8.87
C LEU A 181 -0.15 -26.74 9.17
N PRO A 182 -0.84 -27.91 9.10
CA PRO A 182 -0.17 -29.19 9.31
C PRO A 182 0.88 -29.46 8.21
N ASN A 183 2.14 -29.66 8.61
CA ASN A 183 3.25 -29.88 7.66
C ASN A 183 3.05 -31.12 6.79
N ASP A 184 2.45 -32.20 7.32
CA ASP A 184 2.13 -33.40 6.52
C ASP A 184 1.10 -33.11 5.43
N LEU A 185 0.10 -32.29 5.74
CA LEU A 185 -0.92 -31.90 4.79
C LEU A 185 -0.33 -30.97 3.72
N LEU A 186 0.46 -29.97 4.12
CA LEU A 186 1.19 -29.09 3.20
C LEU A 186 2.09 -29.90 2.24
N LYS A 187 2.84 -30.86 2.77
CA LYS A 187 3.76 -31.70 1.99
C LYS A 187 3.02 -32.56 0.96
N ARG A 188 1.84 -33.06 1.31
CA ARG A 188 0.99 -33.86 0.42
C ARG A 188 0.29 -32.99 -0.64
N LYS A 189 -0.29 -31.86 -0.22
CA LYS A 189 -1.18 -31.03 -1.04
C LYS A 189 -0.43 -30.04 -1.93
N ILE A 190 0.72 -29.52 -1.51
CA ILE A 190 1.44 -28.47 -2.21
C ILE A 190 2.74 -28.99 -2.82
N ARG A 191 2.81 -29.00 -4.15
CA ARG A 191 4.04 -29.26 -4.90
C ARG A 191 4.94 -28.04 -4.96
N SER A 192 4.36 -26.88 -5.29
CA SER A 192 5.06 -25.60 -5.44
C SER A 192 4.12 -24.41 -5.33
N ILE A 193 4.64 -23.26 -4.88
CA ILE A 193 3.91 -21.98 -4.82
C ILE A 193 4.78 -20.92 -5.47
N ALA A 194 4.43 -20.49 -6.68
CA ALA A 194 5.15 -19.45 -7.36
C ALA A 194 4.62 -18.08 -6.91
N VAL A 195 5.47 -17.27 -6.25
CA VAL A 195 5.04 -16.00 -5.62
C VAL A 195 5.81 -14.82 -6.21
N GLY A 196 5.08 -13.77 -6.62
CA GLY A 196 5.65 -12.62 -7.30
C GLY A 196 6.29 -11.54 -6.40
N ARG A 197 5.67 -11.18 -5.25
CA ARG A 197 6.16 -10.06 -4.40
C ARG A 197 6.39 -10.39 -2.94
N SER A 198 5.43 -10.98 -2.24
CA SER A 198 5.54 -11.22 -0.80
C SER A 198 4.90 -12.52 -0.36
N ALA A 199 5.53 -13.19 0.59
CA ALA A 199 4.96 -14.35 1.27
C ALA A 199 5.05 -14.18 2.79
N GLN A 200 3.98 -14.49 3.52
CA GLN A 200 3.92 -14.48 4.97
C GLN A 200 3.43 -15.84 5.49
N PHE A 201 4.11 -16.40 6.49
CA PHE A 201 3.73 -17.68 7.10
C PHE A 201 4.43 -17.89 8.45
N HIS A 202 3.96 -18.85 9.23
CA HIS A 202 4.53 -19.21 10.54
C HIS A 202 5.89 -19.88 10.47
N ALA A 203 6.71 -19.67 11.51
CA ALA A 203 8.02 -20.29 11.68
C ALA A 203 7.94 -21.83 11.63
N GLU A 204 6.86 -22.37 12.19
CA GLU A 204 6.49 -23.79 12.24
C GLU A 204 6.35 -24.40 10.83
N ASN A 205 6.01 -23.60 9.83
CA ASN A 205 5.89 -24.02 8.43
C ASN A 205 7.06 -23.53 7.56
N ALA A 206 8.01 -22.78 8.11
CA ALA A 206 8.92 -21.98 7.32
C ALA A 206 9.83 -22.81 6.41
N ASP A 207 10.44 -23.88 6.92
CA ASP A 207 11.36 -24.70 6.13
C ASP A 207 10.65 -25.38 4.96
N LEU A 208 9.46 -25.93 5.21
CA LEU A 208 8.65 -26.57 4.18
C LEU A 208 8.20 -25.54 3.13
N LEU A 209 7.60 -24.44 3.54
CA LEU A 209 7.10 -23.42 2.60
C LEU A 209 8.24 -22.75 1.83
N ARG A 210 9.40 -22.47 2.45
CA ARG A 210 10.58 -21.97 1.72
C ARG A 210 11.06 -22.93 0.64
N SER A 211 11.02 -24.24 0.90
CA SER A 211 11.40 -25.25 -0.11
C SER A 211 10.40 -25.37 -1.26
N ARG A 212 9.15 -24.93 -1.06
CA ARG A 212 8.05 -25.02 -2.04
C ARG A 212 7.81 -23.70 -2.77
N ILE A 213 8.19 -22.58 -2.17
CA ILE A 213 8.00 -21.27 -2.77
C ILE A 213 9.05 -21.02 -3.84
N VAL A 214 8.58 -20.74 -5.04
CA VAL A 214 9.41 -20.36 -6.19
C VAL A 214 9.37 -18.84 -6.32
N ASN A 215 10.52 -18.20 -6.19
CA ASN A 215 10.67 -16.76 -6.38
C ASN A 215 10.66 -16.42 -7.87
N LEU A 216 9.49 -15.98 -8.38
CA LEU A 216 9.31 -15.71 -9.80
C LEU A 216 10.10 -14.49 -10.30
N THR A 217 10.42 -13.54 -9.43
CA THR A 217 10.92 -12.22 -9.84
C THR A 217 12.30 -11.85 -9.29
N GLY A 218 12.86 -12.69 -8.42
CA GLY A 218 14.06 -12.37 -7.65
C GLY A 218 13.83 -11.34 -6.53
N ARG A 219 12.62 -10.78 -6.39
CA ARG A 219 12.30 -9.69 -5.44
C ARG A 219 11.34 -10.11 -4.33
N LEU A 220 11.11 -11.40 -4.16
CA LEU A 220 10.21 -11.94 -3.14
C LEU A 220 10.66 -11.53 -1.72
N ARG A 221 9.76 -10.85 -1.01
CA ARG A 221 9.91 -10.54 0.42
C ARG A 221 9.25 -11.63 1.25
N LEU A 222 10.06 -12.40 1.97
CA LEU A 222 9.58 -13.40 2.92
C LEU A 222 9.38 -12.78 4.29
N ARG A 223 8.24 -13.05 4.91
CA ARG A 223 7.91 -12.70 6.28
C ARG A 223 7.60 -13.97 7.05
N VAL A 224 8.29 -14.16 8.17
CA VAL A 224 8.05 -15.30 9.04
C VAL A 224 7.44 -14.79 10.34
N ILE A 225 6.28 -15.33 10.70
CA ILE A 225 5.63 -15.11 11.99
C ILE A 225 6.37 -15.98 13.01
N PRO A 226 6.92 -15.41 14.11
CA PRO A 226 7.66 -16.19 15.08
C PRO A 226 6.81 -17.28 15.74
N GLU A 227 7.47 -18.31 16.24
CA GLU A 227 6.80 -19.48 16.81
C GLU A 227 5.85 -19.13 17.97
N GLY A 228 4.63 -19.64 17.86
CA GLY A 228 3.55 -19.43 18.83
C GLY A 228 2.96 -18.02 18.85
N PHE A 229 3.37 -17.12 17.95
CA PHE A 229 2.74 -15.80 17.83
C PHE A 229 1.42 -15.92 17.07
N GLN A 230 0.41 -15.15 17.48
CA GLN A 230 -0.80 -14.93 16.71
C GLN A 230 -0.63 -13.68 15.86
N LEU A 231 -0.99 -13.77 14.57
CA LEU A 231 -0.95 -12.63 13.67
C LEU A 231 -2.20 -11.77 13.85
N VAL A 232 -2.01 -10.47 14.03
CA VAL A 232 -3.06 -9.45 14.03
C VAL A 232 -2.77 -8.48 12.89
N ASP A 233 -3.60 -8.50 11.85
CA ASP A 233 -3.40 -7.72 10.62
C ASP A 233 -4.03 -6.31 10.66
N MET A 234 -4.61 -5.94 11.80
CA MET A 234 -5.27 -4.64 12.03
C MET A 234 -4.57 -3.86 13.16
N PRO A 235 -4.79 -2.53 13.24
CA PRO A 235 -4.47 -1.76 14.43
C PRO A 235 -5.11 -2.36 15.69
N LEU A 236 -4.42 -2.22 16.82
CA LEU A 236 -4.84 -2.81 18.09
C LEU A 236 -4.81 -1.80 19.21
N ASP A 237 -5.97 -1.54 19.82
CA ASP A 237 -6.07 -0.77 21.05
C ASP A 237 -6.22 -1.75 22.23
N ILE A 238 -5.30 -1.67 23.19
CA ILE A 238 -5.17 -2.60 24.31
C ILE A 238 -5.64 -1.89 25.57
N ASP A 239 -6.76 -2.37 26.10
CA ASP A 239 -7.33 -1.99 27.38
C ASP A 239 -7.35 -3.17 28.37
N ASP A 240 -7.79 -2.93 29.60
CA ASP A 240 -7.92 -3.95 30.63
C ASP A 240 -8.91 -5.07 30.24
N ALA A 241 -9.96 -4.75 29.48
CA ALA A 241 -10.99 -5.72 29.09
C ALA A 241 -10.43 -6.72 28.07
N MET A 242 -9.69 -6.23 27.08
CA MET A 242 -8.97 -7.03 26.12
C MET A 242 -7.93 -7.90 26.82
N LEU A 243 -7.09 -7.33 27.70
CA LEU A 243 -6.05 -8.07 28.42
C LEU A 243 -6.62 -9.24 29.24
N ARG A 244 -7.79 -9.08 29.85
CA ARG A 244 -8.47 -10.18 30.57
C ARG A 244 -8.95 -11.31 29.66
N SER A 245 -9.19 -11.03 28.38
CA SER A 245 -9.55 -12.05 27.40
C SER A 245 -8.33 -12.77 26.81
N LEU A 246 -7.13 -12.21 27.00
CA LEU A 246 -5.88 -12.79 26.54
C LEU A 246 -5.26 -13.68 27.64
N GLU A 247 -4.92 -14.91 27.28
CA GLU A 247 -4.27 -15.85 28.19
C GLU A 247 -2.79 -15.98 27.81
N ALA A 248 -1.95 -15.07 28.33
CA ALA A 248 -0.50 -15.03 28.07
C ALA A 248 -0.17 -15.07 26.56
N ALA A 249 -0.92 -14.32 25.76
CA ALA A 249 -0.83 -14.35 24.30
C ALA A 249 0.54 -13.84 23.81
N LYS A 250 1.05 -14.45 22.74
CA LYS A 250 2.15 -13.89 21.94
C LYS A 250 1.54 -13.25 20.70
N LEU A 251 1.76 -11.97 20.49
CA LEU A 251 1.09 -11.21 19.43
C LEU A 251 2.10 -10.63 18.45
N GLN A 252 1.90 -10.86 17.16
CA GLN A 252 2.55 -10.10 16.09
C GLN A 252 1.50 -9.21 15.45
N VAL A 253 1.62 -7.90 15.67
CA VAL A 253 0.70 -6.91 15.13
C VAL A 253 1.36 -6.22 13.94
N GLU A 254 0.72 -6.29 12.77
CA GLU A 254 1.20 -5.62 11.56
C GLU A 254 0.86 -4.12 11.57
N GLY A 255 -0.25 -3.75 12.22
CA GLY A 255 -0.65 -2.37 12.45
C GLY A 255 -0.01 -1.75 13.69
N ARG A 256 -0.41 -0.52 14.00
CA ARG A 256 -0.06 0.13 15.26
C ARG A 256 -0.66 -0.62 16.45
N VAL A 257 -0.05 -0.40 17.62
CA VAL A 257 -0.58 -0.82 18.91
C VAL A 257 -0.67 0.40 19.81
N VAL A 258 -1.83 0.65 20.40
CA VAL A 258 -2.02 1.68 21.43
C VAL A 258 -2.37 0.98 22.73
N ILE A 259 -1.60 1.23 23.79
CA ILE A 259 -1.95 0.80 25.14
C ILE A 259 -2.64 1.97 25.83
N GLU A 260 -3.86 1.72 26.30
CA GLU A 260 -4.66 2.75 26.94
C GLU A 260 -4.04 3.21 28.26
N ARG A 261 -4.32 4.47 28.61
CA ARG A 261 -3.91 5.03 29.89
C ARG A 261 -4.72 4.37 31.00
N GLY A 262 -4.05 3.99 32.08
CA GLY A 262 -4.69 3.36 33.24
C GLY A 262 -4.78 1.83 33.16
N VAL A 263 -4.26 1.22 32.10
CA VAL A 263 -4.06 -0.23 32.03
C VAL A 263 -3.23 -0.70 33.23
N ASP A 264 -3.68 -1.75 33.91
CA ASP A 264 -2.96 -2.34 35.04
C ASP A 264 -1.67 -3.03 34.54
N PRO A 265 -0.48 -2.63 35.02
CA PRO A 265 0.78 -3.27 34.67
C PRO A 265 0.77 -4.80 34.87
N ALA A 266 0.07 -5.30 35.90
CA ALA A 266 -0.01 -6.73 36.18
C ALA A 266 -0.93 -7.47 35.19
N LEU A 267 -2.02 -6.82 34.73
CA LEU A 267 -2.86 -7.38 33.67
C LEU A 267 -2.12 -7.41 32.34
N LEU A 268 -1.34 -6.36 32.03
CA LEU A 268 -0.51 -6.34 30.83
C LEU A 268 0.56 -7.45 30.85
N ASP A 269 1.25 -7.61 31.97
CA ASP A 269 2.30 -8.62 32.14
C ASP A 269 1.77 -10.06 32.01
N SER A 270 0.57 -10.32 32.54
CA SER A 270 -0.06 -11.64 32.51
C SER A 270 -0.83 -11.93 31.22
N GLY A 271 -1.46 -10.91 30.62
CA GLY A 271 -2.24 -11.05 29.39
C GLY A 271 -1.37 -11.22 28.15
N ILE A 272 -0.19 -10.60 28.11
CA ILE A 272 0.74 -10.65 26.96
C ILE A 272 2.09 -11.22 27.40
N SER A 273 2.49 -12.34 26.81
CA SER A 273 3.79 -12.98 27.07
C SER A 273 4.89 -12.49 26.13
N ALA A 274 4.55 -12.09 24.90
CA ALA A 274 5.46 -11.44 23.97
C ALA A 274 4.68 -10.59 22.96
N LEU A 275 5.26 -9.46 22.55
CA LEU A 275 4.66 -8.53 21.61
C LEU A 275 5.69 -8.16 20.54
N ALA A 276 5.30 -8.29 19.28
CA ALA A 276 6.06 -7.82 18.13
C ALA A 276 5.19 -6.85 17.32
N VAL A 277 5.58 -5.58 17.29
CA VAL A 277 4.84 -4.54 16.55
C VAL A 277 5.66 -4.10 15.34
N ARG A 278 5.04 -4.13 14.16
CA ARG A 278 5.71 -3.78 12.89
C ARG A 278 5.60 -2.30 12.53
N ASP A 279 4.54 -1.64 12.99
CA ASP A 279 4.33 -0.21 12.74
C ASP A 279 4.78 0.63 13.93
N LEU A 280 3.82 1.10 14.75
CA LEU A 280 4.06 2.02 15.85
C LEU A 280 3.46 1.46 17.14
N LEU A 281 4.26 1.39 18.19
CA LEU A 281 3.80 1.10 19.54
C LEU A 281 3.65 2.42 20.32
N ILE A 282 2.44 2.71 20.80
CA ILE A 282 2.12 3.88 21.61
C ILE A 282 1.75 3.36 23.01
N CYS A 283 2.50 3.78 24.02
CA CYS A 283 2.38 3.23 25.37
C CYS A 283 2.52 4.33 26.43
N PRO A 284 1.75 4.32 27.53
CA PRO A 284 2.02 5.20 28.66
C PRO A 284 3.44 4.99 29.20
N VAL A 285 4.11 6.06 29.62
CA VAL A 285 5.49 5.98 30.11
C VAL A 285 5.63 5.06 31.33
N GLU A 286 4.59 4.98 32.16
CA GLU A 286 4.52 4.13 33.36
C GLU A 286 4.57 2.63 33.04
N LEU A 287 4.20 2.22 31.83
CA LEU A 287 4.20 0.82 31.39
C LEU A 287 5.47 0.44 30.61
N ARG A 288 6.43 1.36 30.50
CA ARG A 288 7.65 1.18 29.70
C ARG A 288 8.45 -0.06 30.09
N ASP A 289 8.63 -0.31 31.38
CA ASP A 289 9.44 -1.43 31.86
C ASP A 289 8.77 -2.78 31.57
N VAL A 290 7.44 -2.85 31.73
CA VAL A 290 6.67 -4.05 31.37
C VAL A 290 6.80 -4.33 29.88
N ILE A 291 6.63 -3.30 29.04
CA ILE A 291 6.75 -3.45 27.59
C ILE A 291 8.17 -3.79 27.14
N ALA A 292 9.20 -3.21 27.76
CA ALA A 292 10.59 -3.54 27.45
C ALA A 292 10.93 -5.02 27.72
N ALA A 293 10.21 -5.68 28.62
CA ALA A 293 10.36 -7.10 28.89
C ALA A 293 9.63 -8.00 27.87
N LYS A 294 8.63 -7.48 27.15
CA LYS A 294 7.77 -8.25 26.23
C LYS A 294 8.03 -7.95 24.76
N CYS A 295 8.61 -6.80 24.44
CA CYS A 295 8.78 -6.26 23.10
C CYS A 295 10.23 -5.83 22.87
N ASP A 296 10.78 -6.15 21.70
CA ASP A 296 12.11 -5.67 21.29
C ASP A 296 12.04 -4.20 20.86
N LEU A 297 12.26 -3.30 21.82
CA LEU A 297 12.25 -1.86 21.60
C LEU A 297 13.39 -1.35 20.69
N LEU A 298 14.36 -2.18 20.31
CA LEU A 298 15.39 -1.80 19.33
C LEU A 298 14.89 -1.96 17.89
N SER A 299 14.00 -2.93 17.65
CA SER A 299 13.44 -3.19 16.32
C SER A 299 12.00 -2.67 16.16
N THR A 300 11.36 -2.27 17.25
CA THR A 300 10.02 -1.65 17.25
C THR A 300 10.10 -0.14 17.44
N ARG A 301 9.43 0.60 16.55
CA ARG A 301 9.21 2.04 16.72
C ARG A 301 8.22 2.26 17.86
N ALA A 302 8.69 2.80 18.98
CA ALA A 302 7.88 3.00 20.18
C ALA A 302 7.86 4.47 20.62
N VAL A 303 6.66 4.95 20.98
CA VAL A 303 6.42 6.25 21.62
C VAL A 303 5.86 6.00 23.01
N PHE A 304 6.59 6.50 24.01
CA PHE A 304 6.14 6.49 25.39
C PHE A 304 5.58 7.86 25.75
N TYR A 305 4.27 7.94 26.00
CA TYR A 305 3.58 9.21 26.19
C TYR A 305 3.34 9.56 27.67
N GLN A 306 3.22 10.86 27.94
CA GLN A 306 2.83 11.41 29.24
C GLN A 306 1.54 12.22 29.11
N GLY A 307 0.74 12.24 30.17
CA GLY A 307 -0.50 13.01 30.21
C GLY A 307 -1.59 12.43 29.32
N GLU A 308 -2.33 13.30 28.64
CA GLU A 308 -3.37 12.89 27.69
C GLU A 308 -2.75 12.53 26.33
N LEU A 309 -3.25 11.47 25.69
CA LEU A 309 -2.83 11.09 24.35
C LEU A 309 -3.73 11.74 23.31
N TRP A 310 -3.16 12.59 22.46
CA TRP A 310 -3.83 13.10 21.26
C TRP A 310 -3.23 12.45 20.02
N PHE A 311 -3.98 11.51 19.45
CA PHE A 311 -3.54 10.75 18.30
C PHE A 311 -4.33 11.13 17.04
N VAL A 312 -3.63 11.61 16.01
CA VAL A 312 -4.21 12.12 14.76
C VAL A 312 -3.89 11.16 13.63
N GLU A 313 -4.85 10.31 13.28
CA GLU A 313 -4.69 9.29 12.24
C GLU A 313 -5.12 9.72 10.85
N SER A 314 -6.17 10.54 10.80
CA SER A 314 -6.78 11.05 9.58
C SER A 314 -6.64 12.57 9.57
N GLU A 315 -7.72 13.31 9.33
CA GLU A 315 -7.70 14.76 9.36
C GLU A 315 -8.23 15.27 10.71
N MET A 316 -7.48 16.16 11.35
CA MET A 316 -7.91 16.84 12.58
C MET A 316 -7.58 18.32 12.53
N GLU A 317 -8.53 19.15 12.97
CA GLU A 317 -8.27 20.55 13.29
C GLU A 317 -8.03 20.73 14.78
N LEU A 318 -6.90 21.33 15.14
CA LEU A 318 -6.53 21.69 16.49
C LEU A 318 -6.99 23.12 16.76
N VAL A 319 -8.06 23.25 17.54
CA VAL A 319 -8.72 24.52 17.90
C VAL A 319 -8.51 24.86 19.37
N PRO A 320 -8.65 26.14 19.78
CA PRO A 320 -8.40 26.56 21.17
C PRO A 320 -9.21 25.77 22.22
N SER A 321 -10.46 25.43 21.92
CA SER A 321 -11.34 24.70 22.85
C SER A 321 -10.84 23.31 23.23
N ARG A 322 -9.96 22.68 22.42
CA ARG A 322 -9.32 21.40 22.79
C ARG A 322 -8.41 21.54 24.02
N PHE A 323 -7.83 22.73 24.22
CA PHE A 323 -6.96 22.99 25.37
C PHE A 323 -7.72 23.38 26.62
N GLU A 324 -8.95 23.89 26.50
CA GLU A 324 -9.76 24.36 27.63
C GLU A 324 -10.14 23.22 28.59
N PHE A 325 -10.36 22.03 28.05
CA PHE A 325 -10.73 20.83 28.81
C PHE A 325 -9.57 19.87 29.09
N LEU A 326 -8.35 20.23 28.68
CA LEU A 326 -7.18 19.39 28.88
C LEU A 326 -6.72 19.45 30.34
N ASP A 327 -6.69 18.30 31.00
CA ASP A 327 -6.12 18.17 32.34
C ASP A 327 -4.60 17.94 32.25
N GLY A 328 -3.85 19.03 32.44
CA GLY A 328 -2.38 19.00 32.38
C GLY A 328 -1.83 19.26 30.99
N ALA A 329 -0.93 18.39 30.53
CA ALA A 329 -0.30 18.45 29.21
C ALA A 329 -0.67 17.22 28.38
N ALA A 330 -0.63 17.38 27.05
CA ALA A 330 -0.90 16.31 26.10
C ALA A 330 0.36 15.90 25.35
N THR A 331 0.49 14.60 25.05
CA THR A 331 1.40 14.10 24.03
C THR A 331 0.64 14.00 22.72
N LEU A 332 1.10 14.72 21.72
CA LEU A 332 0.51 14.74 20.37
C LEU A 332 1.29 13.81 19.45
N ILE A 333 0.59 12.90 18.78
CA ILE A 333 1.16 12.02 17.75
C ILE A 333 0.36 12.21 16.47
N VAL A 334 1.03 12.58 15.38
CA VAL A 334 0.40 12.86 14.08
C VAL A 334 0.90 11.84 13.07
N THR A 335 0.00 11.04 12.52
CA THR A 335 0.28 10.15 11.38
C THR A 335 -0.56 10.50 10.15
N GLY A 336 -1.59 11.33 10.32
CA GLY A 336 -2.39 11.93 9.24
C GLY A 336 -2.12 13.42 9.06
N ASP A 337 -3.19 14.19 8.83
CA ASP A 337 -3.16 15.63 8.58
C ASP A 337 -3.66 16.40 9.81
N LEU A 338 -2.79 17.21 10.40
CA LEU A 338 -3.15 18.11 11.49
C LEU A 338 -3.15 19.55 11.01
N VAL A 339 -4.30 20.22 11.09
CA VAL A 339 -4.41 21.66 10.84
C VAL A 339 -4.47 22.37 12.19
N VAL A 340 -3.48 23.21 12.47
CA VAL A 340 -3.50 24.07 13.66
C VAL A 340 -4.24 25.35 13.32
N SER A 341 -5.37 25.58 13.99
CA SER A 341 -6.15 26.79 13.79
C SER A 341 -5.28 28.03 14.08
N PRO A 342 -5.39 29.11 13.28
CA PRO A 342 -4.64 30.35 13.52
C PRO A 342 -4.95 30.99 14.88
N ASP A 343 -6.11 30.64 15.46
CA ASP A 343 -6.54 31.14 16.78
C ASP A 343 -5.82 30.44 17.94
N VAL A 344 -5.10 29.35 17.69
CA VAL A 344 -4.28 28.69 18.72
C VAL A 344 -2.98 29.47 18.89
N GLU A 345 -2.85 30.18 20.01
CA GLU A 345 -1.63 30.92 20.32
C GLU A 345 -0.40 29.98 20.40
N PRO A 346 0.76 30.36 19.83
CA PRO A 346 1.99 29.56 19.91
C PRO A 346 2.40 29.21 21.34
N LYS A 347 2.12 30.11 22.29
CA LYS A 347 2.41 29.89 23.71
C LYS A 347 1.55 28.76 24.30
N THR A 348 0.28 28.66 23.91
CA THR A 348 -0.60 27.55 24.32
C THR A 348 -0.04 26.22 23.86
N LEU A 349 0.46 26.12 22.63
CA LEU A 349 1.13 24.91 22.12
C LEU A 349 2.38 24.59 22.96
N ALA A 350 3.22 25.59 23.23
CA ALA A 350 4.45 25.41 24.01
C ALA A 350 4.19 24.98 25.46
N ASP A 351 3.13 25.48 26.09
CA ASP A 351 2.81 25.24 27.50
C ASP A 351 1.98 23.97 27.72
N ARG A 352 1.14 23.59 26.75
CA ARG A 352 0.15 22.50 26.90
C ARG A 352 0.52 21.21 26.18
N LEU A 353 1.47 21.24 25.24
CA LEU A 353 2.01 20.03 24.63
C LEU A 353 3.29 19.61 25.35
N ASP A 354 3.30 18.41 25.92
CA ASP A 354 4.48 17.80 26.51
C ASP A 354 5.49 17.41 25.42
N ARG A 355 5.00 16.65 24.44
CA ARG A 355 5.76 16.20 23.27
C ARG A 355 4.90 16.14 22.03
N VAL A 356 5.55 16.29 20.88
CA VAL A 356 4.95 16.14 19.56
C VAL A 356 5.75 15.12 18.75
N HIS A 357 5.10 14.07 18.28
CA HIS A 357 5.68 13.09 17.36
C HIS A 357 5.03 13.28 15.99
N ASN A 358 5.76 13.85 15.05
CA ASN A 358 5.28 14.10 13.70
C ASN A 358 5.72 13.00 12.73
N LEU A 359 4.76 12.23 12.23
CA LEU A 359 4.89 11.20 11.20
C LEU A 359 3.94 11.43 10.01
N GLY A 360 3.26 12.58 9.98
CA GLY A 360 2.31 13.00 8.93
C GLY A 360 2.52 14.47 8.56
N ASP A 361 1.45 15.18 8.21
CA ASP A 361 1.52 16.57 7.79
C ASP A 361 0.94 17.50 8.85
N ILE A 362 1.72 18.50 9.28
CA ILE A 362 1.25 19.54 10.22
C ILE A 362 1.19 20.89 9.49
N TYR A 363 -0.03 21.39 9.30
CA TYR A 363 -0.33 22.69 8.71
C TYR A 363 -0.44 23.73 9.82
N CYS A 364 0.50 24.69 9.87
CA CYS A 364 0.52 25.72 10.91
C CYS A 364 1.28 26.97 10.44
N SER A 365 1.07 28.09 11.13
CA SER A 365 1.87 29.30 10.90
C SER A 365 3.32 29.11 11.36
N GLN A 366 4.26 29.92 10.85
CA GLN A 366 5.68 29.83 11.28
C GLN A 366 5.88 29.95 12.79
N ALA A 367 5.11 30.79 13.47
CA ALA A 367 5.21 30.96 14.92
C ALA A 367 4.73 29.71 15.68
N GLN A 368 3.63 29.10 15.23
CA GLN A 368 3.13 27.84 15.79
C GLN A 368 4.08 26.68 15.49
N MET A 369 4.66 26.64 14.28
CA MET A 369 5.67 25.67 13.90
C MET A 369 6.87 25.72 14.85
N GLY A 370 7.38 26.91 15.17
CA GLY A 370 8.46 27.06 16.13
C GLY A 370 8.12 26.52 17.53
N ALA A 371 6.88 26.74 17.99
CA ALA A 371 6.41 26.21 19.26
C ALA A 371 6.30 24.68 19.26
N ILE A 372 5.80 24.09 18.18
CA ILE A 372 5.69 22.63 18.01
C ILE A 372 7.07 22.00 17.89
N GLN A 373 7.98 22.60 17.11
CA GLN A 373 9.33 22.10 16.91
C GLN A 373 10.14 22.04 18.20
N ALA A 374 9.91 22.95 19.14
CA ALA A 374 10.53 22.93 20.46
C ALA A 374 10.12 21.71 21.32
N ARG A 375 9.04 21.00 20.95
CA ARG A 375 8.52 19.82 21.63
C ARG A 375 8.67 18.53 20.82
N LEU A 376 9.40 18.57 19.69
CA LEU A 376 9.50 17.42 18.79
C LEU A 376 10.23 16.22 19.44
N GLY A 377 9.59 15.05 19.34
CA GLY A 377 10.20 13.75 19.52
C GLY A 377 10.62 13.17 18.17
N ILE A 378 9.75 12.33 17.59
CA ILE A 378 9.97 11.80 16.23
C ILE A 378 9.57 12.88 15.23
N SER A 379 10.40 13.10 14.20
CA SER A 379 10.18 14.12 13.17
C SER A 379 10.48 13.51 11.79
N GLU A 380 9.56 12.70 11.30
CA GLU A 380 9.60 12.06 9.97
C GLU A 380 8.58 12.67 9.00
N GLY A 381 7.58 13.37 9.53
CA GLY A 381 6.55 14.08 8.78
C GLY A 381 6.94 15.50 8.39
N ASP A 382 6.07 16.14 7.60
CA ASP A 382 6.29 17.47 7.05
C ASP A 382 5.56 18.57 7.85
N PHE A 383 6.13 19.77 7.80
CA PHE A 383 5.51 21.00 8.30
C PHE A 383 5.21 21.91 7.12
N LEU A 384 3.95 22.33 7.01
CA LEU A 384 3.46 23.08 5.85
C LEU A 384 2.86 24.41 6.32
N ASP A 385 3.22 25.49 5.62
CA ASP A 385 2.73 26.84 5.91
C ASP A 385 1.33 26.99 5.33
N SER A 386 0.32 26.87 6.19
CA SER A 386 -1.12 26.87 5.87
C SER A 386 -1.56 25.79 4.87
N ARG A 387 -2.84 25.37 4.94
CA ARG A 387 -3.38 24.42 3.97
C ARG A 387 -3.42 25.11 2.61
N PRO A 388 -2.92 24.50 1.51
CA PRO A 388 -3.14 25.07 0.19
C PRO A 388 -4.64 25.31 0.02
N ASP A 389 -4.95 26.55 -0.27
CA ASP A 389 -6.29 27.10 -0.36
C ASP A 389 -7.20 26.12 -1.12
N ALA A 390 -8.28 25.65 -0.49
CA ALA A 390 -9.24 24.72 -1.10
C ALA A 390 -9.93 25.30 -2.36
N SER A 391 -9.60 26.56 -2.70
CA SER A 391 -9.94 27.29 -3.91
C SER A 391 -9.13 26.86 -5.15
N ALA A 392 -8.01 26.14 -4.99
CA ALA A 392 -7.51 25.33 -6.07
C ALA A 392 -8.58 24.27 -6.33
N ILE A 393 -9.36 24.45 -7.40
CA ILE A 393 -10.38 23.51 -7.85
C ILE A 393 -9.69 22.14 -7.91
N ALA A 394 -9.85 21.37 -6.84
CA ALA A 394 -9.46 19.99 -6.79
C ALA A 394 -10.41 19.34 -7.79
N SER A 395 -9.91 19.21 -9.02
CA SER A 395 -10.38 18.22 -9.97
C SER A 395 -10.55 16.95 -9.13
N GLY A 396 -11.79 16.51 -8.94
CA GLY A 396 -12.11 15.42 -8.01
C GLY A 396 -11.28 14.18 -8.31
N ASN A 397 -11.22 13.22 -7.38
CA ASN A 397 -10.49 11.98 -7.62
C ASN A 397 -11.08 11.27 -8.85
N PHE A 398 -10.32 11.23 -9.95
CA PHE A 398 -10.76 10.62 -11.20
C PHE A 398 -10.11 9.24 -11.35
N GLY A 399 -10.91 8.19 -11.53
CA GLY A 399 -10.35 6.87 -11.87
C GLY A 399 -9.69 6.86 -13.25
N TYR A 400 -10.29 7.57 -14.21
CA TYR A 400 -9.81 7.72 -15.58
C TYR A 400 -10.16 9.13 -16.09
N LEU A 401 -9.20 9.79 -16.74
CA LEU A 401 -9.39 11.07 -17.42
C LEU A 401 -8.70 11.02 -18.79
N ALA A 402 -9.42 11.44 -19.83
CA ALA A 402 -8.88 11.59 -21.19
C ALA A 402 -9.07 13.04 -21.67
N LEU A 403 -8.11 13.55 -22.43
CA LEU A 403 -8.11 14.91 -22.99
C LEU A 403 -8.03 14.91 -24.51
#